data_AF-A0A7C3ZK72-F1
#
_entry.id   AF-A0A7C3ZK72-F1
#
_cell.length_a   1.000
_cell.length_b   1.000
_cell.length_c   1.000
_cell.angle_alpha   90.00
_cell.angle_beta   90.00
_cell.angle_gamma   90.00
#
_symmetry.space_group_name_H-M   'P 1'
#
loop_
_entity.id
_entity.type
_entity.pdbx_description
1 polymer ?
#
loop_
_entity_poly.entity_id
_entity_poly.type
_entity_poly.pdbx_seq_one_letter_code
_entity_poly.pdbx_strand_id
1 'polypeptide(L)'
;MLLEIITDDKLDIESRSITKSFISSVGRGQIKVSRLYLIEAENDISYFEKIAREILSDPVVEKYDIHLDLKEFFKGLDYSFFIDVWLKKSVTDVVAKSVSQAIADFGLSKPLNVRTGKRFYFRNCELSKAKKFVLEEFANEIINTLEVINGENVKR
;
A
#
# COMPACT_ATOMS: atom_id res chain seq x y z
N MET A 1 -7.38 -5.15 9.89
CA MET A 1 -5.96 -5.47 9.66
C MET A 1 -5.48 -4.80 8.38
N LEU A 2 -4.30 -4.19 8.39
CA LEU A 2 -3.68 -3.64 7.18
C LEU A 2 -2.67 -4.66 6.64
N LEU A 3 -2.92 -5.16 5.43
CA LEU A 3 -2.01 -6.03 4.70
C LEU A 3 -1.31 -5.21 3.62
N GLU A 4 -0.03 -5.46 3.44
CA GLU A 4 0.78 -4.84 2.41
C GLU A 4 1.46 -5.91 1.58
N ILE A 5 1.39 -5.80 0.25
CA ILE A 5 2.05 -6.69 -0.69
C ILE A 5 3.14 -5.92 -1.43
N ILE A 6 4.38 -6.40 -1.30
CA ILE A 6 5.60 -5.75 -1.77
C ILE A 6 6.29 -6.66 -2.77
N THR A 7 6.49 -6.19 -3.99
CA THR A 7 7.25 -6.92 -5.01
C THR A 7 8.75 -6.88 -4.69
N ASP A 8 9.49 -7.96 -4.98
CA ASP A 8 10.95 -8.01 -4.80
C ASP A 8 11.67 -6.96 -5.66
N ASP A 9 12.66 -6.28 -5.10
CA ASP A 9 13.38 -5.18 -5.76
C ASP A 9 14.04 -5.57 -7.09
N LYS A 10 14.40 -6.85 -7.27
CA LYS A 10 14.98 -7.34 -8.54
C LYS A 10 13.93 -7.45 -9.65
N LEU A 11 12.67 -7.66 -9.30
CA LEU A 11 11.58 -7.95 -10.23
C LEU A 11 10.53 -6.83 -10.28
N ASP A 12 10.65 -5.82 -9.43
CA ASP A 12 9.71 -4.70 -9.37
C ASP A 12 9.90 -3.71 -10.53
N ILE A 13 9.18 -3.98 -11.62
CA ILE A 13 9.16 -3.14 -12.82
C ILE A 13 8.36 -1.86 -12.59
N GLU A 14 7.28 -1.91 -11.80
CA GLU A 14 6.40 -0.77 -11.52
C GLU A 14 7.19 0.34 -10.81
N SER A 15 7.83 0.03 -9.69
CA SER A 15 8.61 1.01 -8.92
C SER A 15 9.78 1.60 -9.72
N ARG A 16 10.42 0.78 -10.58
CA ARG A 16 11.49 1.27 -11.47
C ARG A 16 10.97 2.24 -12.51
N SER A 17 9.82 1.93 -13.12
CA SER A 17 9.18 2.80 -14.10
C SER A 17 8.78 4.14 -13.47
N ILE A 18 8.11 4.07 -12.32
CA ILE A 18 7.66 5.24 -11.57
C ILE A 18 8.84 6.08 -11.08
N THR A 19 9.92 5.45 -10.62
CA THR A 19 11.15 6.16 -10.21
C THR A 19 11.76 6.94 -11.39
N LYS A 20 11.75 6.40 -12.60
CA LYS A 20 12.25 7.14 -13.79
C LYS A 20 11.39 8.37 -14.09
N SER A 21 10.08 8.23 -14.07
CA SER A 21 9.15 9.36 -14.25
C SER A 21 9.31 10.40 -13.14
N PHE A 22 9.48 9.94 -11.90
CA PHE A 22 9.71 10.81 -10.75
C PHE A 22 11.00 11.61 -10.86
N ILE A 23 12.11 10.96 -11.18
CA ILE A 23 13.40 11.64 -11.39
C ILE A 23 13.28 12.67 -12.52
N SER A 24 12.53 12.36 -13.57
CA SER A 24 12.31 13.30 -14.68
C SER A 24 11.51 14.55 -14.26
N SER A 25 10.56 14.42 -13.33
CA SER A 25 9.73 15.52 -12.83
C SER A 25 10.38 16.30 -11.68
N VAL A 26 11.06 15.60 -10.77
CA VAL A 26 11.53 16.13 -9.47
C VAL A 26 13.05 16.30 -9.41
N GLY A 27 13.79 15.68 -10.34
CA GLY A 27 15.24 15.77 -10.50
C GLY A 27 16.05 14.76 -9.69
N ARG A 28 15.52 14.24 -8.57
CA ARG A 28 16.17 13.23 -7.74
C ARG A 28 15.18 12.44 -6.90
N GLY A 29 15.63 11.30 -6.40
CA GLY A 29 14.93 10.48 -5.42
C GLY A 29 14.69 9.07 -5.93
N GLN A 30 14.14 8.23 -5.06
CA GLN A 30 13.73 6.86 -5.37
C GLN A 30 12.33 6.63 -4.84
N ILE A 31 11.53 5.88 -5.60
CA ILE A 31 10.19 5.48 -5.22
C ILE A 31 10.09 3.96 -5.19
N LYS A 32 9.54 3.44 -4.10
CA LYS A 32 9.05 2.06 -4.03
C LYS A 32 7.54 2.08 -3.86
N VAL A 33 6.84 1.22 -4.58
CA VAL A 33 5.38 1.11 -4.55
C VAL A 33 4.98 -0.27 -4.02
N SER A 34 3.92 -0.29 -3.23
CA SER A 34 3.30 -1.52 -2.73
C SER A 34 1.78 -1.40 -2.75
N ARG A 35 1.12 -2.57 -2.73
CA ARG A 35 -0.34 -2.68 -2.68
C ARG A 35 -0.80 -2.79 -1.24
N LEU A 36 -1.82 -2.02 -0.87
CA LEU A 36 -2.43 -2.05 0.46
C LEU A 36 -3.84 -2.64 0.41
N TYR A 37 -4.15 -3.46 1.41
CA TYR A 37 -5.46 -4.02 1.65
C TYR A 37 -5.83 -3.82 3.11
N LEU A 38 -6.82 -2.97 3.38
CA LEU A 38 -7.41 -2.84 4.70
C LEU A 38 -8.60 -3.79 4.80
N ILE A 39 -8.46 -4.86 5.60
CA ILE A 39 -9.48 -5.91 5.77
C ILE A 39 -10.05 -5.83 7.18
N GLU A 40 -11.35 -5.64 7.28
CA GLU A 40 -12.10 -5.65 8.54
C GLU A 40 -12.82 -7.00 8.67
N ALA A 41 -12.48 -7.78 9.69
CA ALA A 41 -13.05 -9.09 9.95
C ALA A 41 -12.92 -9.45 11.44
N GLU A 42 -13.84 -10.27 11.94
CA GLU A 42 -13.82 -10.82 13.31
C GLU A 42 -13.06 -12.16 13.34
N ASN A 43 -11.77 -12.10 13.01
CA ASN A 43 -10.91 -13.28 12.92
C ASN A 43 -9.53 -13.01 13.54
N ASP A 44 -8.77 -14.07 13.78
CA ASP A 44 -7.41 -13.98 14.33
C ASP A 44 -6.36 -13.64 13.27
N ILE A 45 -5.10 -13.51 13.69
CA ILE A 45 -3.98 -13.19 12.80
C ILE A 45 -3.76 -14.25 11.71
N SER A 46 -4.02 -15.54 12.00
CA SER A 46 -3.78 -16.64 11.07
C SER A 46 -4.69 -16.57 9.84
N TYR A 47 -5.91 -16.04 10.01
CA TYR A 47 -6.82 -15.72 8.92
C TYR A 47 -6.21 -14.69 7.96
N PHE A 48 -5.66 -13.61 8.49
CA PHE A 48 -5.04 -12.55 7.69
C PHE A 48 -3.74 -13.00 7.01
N GLU A 49 -2.93 -13.82 7.68
CA GLU A 49 -1.74 -14.44 7.09
C GLU A 49 -2.09 -15.33 5.91
N LYS A 50 -3.15 -16.15 6.03
CA LYS A 50 -3.59 -17.01 4.93
C LYS A 50 -4.08 -16.20 3.75
N ILE A 51 -4.83 -15.12 3.98
CA ILE A 51 -5.27 -14.22 2.91
C ILE A 51 -4.07 -13.57 2.21
N ALA A 52 -3.14 -13.02 2.98
CA ALA A 52 -1.97 -12.36 2.44
C ALA A 52 -1.15 -13.31 1.55
N ARG A 53 -0.81 -14.50 2.09
CA ARG A 53 0.06 -15.48 1.45
C ARG A 53 -0.56 -16.22 0.29
N GLU A 54 -1.79 -16.71 0.47
CA GLU A 54 -2.40 -17.67 -0.47
C GLU A 54 -3.30 -16.98 -1.51
N ILE A 55 -3.76 -15.75 -1.24
CA ILE A 55 -4.75 -15.06 -2.09
C ILE A 55 -4.18 -13.79 -2.71
N LEU A 56 -3.44 -12.98 -1.94
CA LEU A 56 -3.06 -11.62 -2.37
C LEU A 56 -1.65 -11.50 -2.95
N SER A 57 -0.71 -12.34 -2.49
CA SER A 57 0.68 -12.36 -2.94
C SER A 57 0.96 -13.47 -3.93
N ASP A 58 1.76 -13.16 -4.95
CA ASP A 58 2.52 -14.17 -5.68
C ASP A 58 3.77 -14.57 -4.86
N PRO A 59 3.89 -15.81 -4.38
CA PRO A 59 4.98 -16.22 -3.49
C PRO A 59 6.36 -16.26 -4.17
N VAL A 60 6.43 -16.16 -5.51
CA VAL A 60 7.69 -16.17 -6.25
C VAL A 60 8.33 -14.80 -6.27
N VAL A 61 7.53 -13.74 -6.45
CA VAL A 61 8.04 -12.39 -6.72
C VAL A 61 7.60 -11.37 -5.70
N GLU A 62 6.71 -11.73 -4.77
CA GLU A 62 6.15 -10.81 -3.79
C GLU A 62 6.28 -11.35 -2.37
N LYS A 63 6.36 -10.41 -1.45
CA LYS A 63 6.30 -10.63 -0.01
C LYS A 63 5.08 -9.90 0.53
N TYR A 64 4.61 -10.33 1.68
CA TYR A 64 3.55 -9.64 2.38
C TYR A 64 4.01 -9.25 3.78
N ASP A 65 3.47 -8.13 4.26
CA ASP A 65 3.58 -7.67 5.63
C ASP A 65 2.18 -7.46 6.21
N ILE A 66 2.04 -7.74 7.49
CA ILE A 66 0.81 -7.51 8.26
C ILE A 66 1.10 -6.46 9.32
N HIS A 67 0.52 -5.28 9.13
CA HIS A 67 0.79 -4.14 10.00
C HIS A 67 -0.19 -4.13 11.18
N LEU A 68 0.34 -4.44 12.36
CA LEU A 68 -0.34 -4.26 13.65
C LEU A 68 -0.13 -2.83 14.18
N ASP A 69 1.09 -2.30 14.02
CA ASP A 69 1.45 -0.92 14.37
C ASP A 69 2.40 -0.33 13.32
N LEU A 70 1.97 0.76 12.68
CA LEU A 70 2.77 1.49 11.69
C LEU A 70 4.02 2.17 12.32
N LYS A 71 4.10 2.31 13.65
CA LYS A 71 5.28 2.84 14.35
C LYS A 71 6.48 1.91 14.27
N GLU A 72 6.26 0.62 14.50
CA GLU A 72 7.34 -0.37 14.48
C GLU A 72 7.92 -0.53 13.08
N PHE A 73 7.08 -0.32 12.06
CA PHE A 73 7.46 -0.40 10.66
C PHE A 73 8.57 0.59 10.25
N PHE A 74 8.62 1.80 10.82
CA PHE A 74 9.71 2.75 10.53
C PHE A 74 11.07 2.36 11.15
N LYS A 75 11.11 1.43 12.11
CA LYS A 75 12.38 1.00 12.71
C LYS A 75 13.15 0.14 11.71
N GLY A 76 14.19 0.72 11.11
CA GLY A 76 15.13 0.01 10.23
C GLY A 76 14.90 0.22 8.73
N LEU A 77 13.96 1.09 8.34
CA LEU A 77 13.77 1.47 6.94
C LEU A 77 14.56 2.72 6.58
N ASP A 78 15.26 2.67 5.45
CA ASP A 78 15.99 3.81 4.87
C ASP A 78 15.07 4.76 4.08
N TYR A 79 13.78 4.81 4.44
CA TYR A 79 12.77 5.67 3.80
C TYR A 79 12.45 6.87 4.70
N SER A 80 12.38 8.07 4.11
CA SER A 80 12.14 9.31 4.86
C SER A 80 10.67 9.47 5.27
N PHE A 81 9.76 9.00 4.42
CA PHE A 81 8.30 8.99 4.63
C PHE A 81 7.65 8.09 3.57
N PHE A 82 6.36 7.80 3.75
CA PHE A 82 5.52 7.23 2.72
C PHE A 82 4.18 7.96 2.60
N ILE A 83 3.55 7.80 1.44
CA ILE A 83 2.24 8.36 1.12
C ILE A 83 1.32 7.21 0.72
N ASP A 84 0.22 7.07 1.46
CA ASP A 84 -0.82 6.11 1.13
C ASP A 84 -1.90 6.81 0.30
N VAL A 85 -2.27 6.18 -0.80
CA VAL A 85 -3.35 6.62 -1.68
C VAL A 85 -4.48 5.60 -1.55
N TRP A 86 -5.60 6.08 -1.03
CA TRP A 86 -6.81 5.28 -0.83
C TRP A 86 -7.94 5.78 -1.73
N LEU A 87 -8.88 4.90 -2.06
CA LEU A 87 -10.20 5.34 -2.53
C LEU A 87 -11.00 5.95 -1.37
N LYS A 88 -11.72 7.04 -1.65
CA LYS A 88 -12.68 7.64 -0.72
C LYS A 88 -13.76 6.63 -0.38
N LYS A 89 -14.28 6.70 0.86
CA LYS A 89 -15.35 5.80 1.35
C LYS A 89 -16.63 5.84 0.50
N SER A 90 -16.88 6.95 -0.19
CA SER A 90 -18.04 7.13 -1.08
C SER A 90 -17.86 6.48 -2.46
N VAL A 91 -16.66 6.03 -2.81
CA VAL A 91 -16.34 5.46 -4.12
C VAL A 91 -16.42 3.94 -4.04
N THR A 92 -17.04 3.33 -5.04
CA THR A 92 -17.10 1.86 -5.12
C THR A 92 -15.73 1.31 -5.49
N ASP A 93 -15.14 0.54 -4.58
CA ASP A 93 -13.91 -0.19 -4.81
C ASP A 93 -14.23 -1.58 -5.38
N VAL A 94 -14.10 -1.71 -6.71
CA VAL A 94 -14.36 -2.97 -7.42
C VAL A 94 -13.32 -4.03 -7.05
N VAL A 95 -12.07 -3.63 -6.85
CA VAL A 95 -10.99 -4.55 -6.50
C VAL A 95 -11.23 -5.12 -5.10
N ALA A 96 -11.65 -4.29 -4.14
CA ALA A 96 -12.03 -4.75 -2.82
C ALA A 96 -13.18 -5.77 -2.85
N LYS A 97 -14.19 -5.55 -3.71
CA LYS A 97 -15.29 -6.52 -3.89
C LYS A 97 -14.76 -7.84 -4.44
N SER A 98 -13.90 -7.80 -5.44
CA SER A 98 -13.26 -9.01 -5.99
C SER A 98 -12.42 -9.75 -4.95
N VAL A 99 -11.65 -9.03 -4.13
CA VAL A 99 -10.86 -9.61 -3.03
C VAL A 99 -11.77 -10.27 -2.00
N SER A 100 -12.82 -9.58 -1.56
CA SER A 100 -13.79 -10.12 -0.60
C SER A 100 -14.45 -11.41 -1.12
N GLN A 101 -14.73 -11.47 -2.42
CA GLN A 101 -15.29 -12.66 -3.06
C GLN A 101 -14.25 -13.78 -3.16
N ALA A 102 -13.02 -13.49 -3.59
CA ALA A 102 -11.94 -14.46 -3.67
C ALA A 102 -11.64 -15.12 -2.31
N ILE A 103 -11.71 -14.36 -1.22
CA ILE A 103 -11.57 -14.88 0.15
C ILE A 103 -12.66 -15.90 0.46
N ALA A 104 -13.91 -15.61 0.10
CA ALA A 104 -15.03 -16.53 0.30
C ALA A 104 -14.90 -17.78 -0.59
N ASP A 105 -14.52 -17.61 -1.85
CA ASP A 105 -14.34 -18.71 -2.82
C ASP A 105 -13.19 -19.64 -2.39
N PHE A 106 -12.18 -19.11 -1.70
CA PHE A 106 -11.08 -19.87 -1.10
C PHE A 106 -11.52 -20.66 0.16
N GLY A 107 -12.78 -20.53 0.60
CA GLY A 107 -13.35 -21.24 1.74
C GLY A 107 -13.12 -20.57 3.09
N LEU A 108 -12.76 -19.29 3.12
CA LEU A 108 -12.63 -18.50 4.34
C LEU A 108 -13.90 -17.69 4.63
N SER A 109 -14.08 -17.26 5.88
CA SER A 109 -15.16 -16.33 6.24
C SER A 109 -15.02 -15.04 5.44
N LYS A 110 -16.13 -14.58 4.86
CA LYS A 110 -16.15 -13.31 4.14
C LYS A 110 -15.86 -12.16 5.11
N PRO A 111 -14.92 -11.26 4.81
CA PRO A 111 -14.64 -10.10 5.66
C PRO A 111 -15.84 -9.14 5.66
N LEU A 112 -16.00 -8.38 6.74
CA LEU A 112 -17.03 -7.33 6.88
C LEU A 112 -16.83 -6.23 5.85
N ASN A 113 -15.57 -5.86 5.61
CA ASN A 113 -15.22 -4.81 4.67
C ASN A 113 -13.79 -5.00 4.16
N VAL A 114 -13.55 -4.57 2.93
CA VAL A 114 -12.23 -4.52 2.31
C VAL A 114 -12.07 -3.16 1.65
N ARG A 115 -10.89 -2.55 1.78
CA ARG A 115 -10.49 -1.38 0.99
C ARG A 115 -9.13 -1.61 0.39
N THR A 116 -8.94 -1.14 -0.83
CA THR A 116 -7.65 -1.21 -1.53
C THR A 116 -7.00 0.17 -1.61
N GLY A 117 -5.68 0.16 -1.61
CA GLY A 117 -4.85 1.35 -1.72
C GLY A 117 -3.48 1.03 -2.29
N LYS A 118 -2.69 2.07 -2.48
CA LYS A 118 -1.26 1.97 -2.81
C LYS A 118 -0.45 2.76 -1.81
N ARG A 119 0.73 2.27 -1.48
CA ARG A 119 1.71 3.00 -0.68
C ARG A 119 2.92 3.35 -1.52
N PHE A 120 3.35 4.59 -1.42
CA PHE A 120 4.51 5.13 -2.11
C PHE A 120 5.57 5.51 -1.08
N TYR A 121 6.66 4.76 -1.08
CA TYR A 121 7.84 5.03 -0.26
C TYR A 121 8.79 5.96 -0.98
N PHE A 122 9.31 6.96 -0.29
CA PHE A 122 10.23 7.94 -0.86
C PHE A 122 11.58 7.93 -0.15
N ARG A 123 12.66 7.97 -0.94
CA ARG A 123 14.04 8.25 -0.49
C ARG A 123 14.61 9.45 -1.21
N ASN A 124 15.48 10.19 -0.53
CA ASN A 124 16.27 11.29 -1.11
C ASN A 124 15.42 12.39 -1.78
N CYS A 125 14.23 12.68 -1.24
CA CYS A 125 13.33 13.71 -1.75
C CYS A 125 12.62 14.46 -0.62
N GLU A 126 12.19 15.69 -0.92
CA GLU A 126 11.31 16.50 -0.07
C GLU A 126 9.84 16.04 -0.18
N LEU A 127 9.13 16.08 0.94
CA LEU A 127 7.71 15.68 1.04
C LEU A 127 6.81 16.50 0.12
N SER A 128 7.03 17.82 0.00
CA SER A 128 6.22 18.70 -0.84
C SER A 128 6.22 18.26 -2.32
N LYS A 129 7.40 17.95 -2.86
CA LYS A 129 7.58 17.49 -4.24
C LYS A 129 7.02 16.09 -4.45
N ALA A 130 7.25 15.18 -3.50
CA ALA A 130 6.68 13.84 -3.53
C ALA A 130 5.14 13.86 -3.52
N LYS A 131 4.55 14.65 -2.62
CA LYS A 131 3.09 14.81 -2.53
C LYS A 131 2.51 15.38 -3.82
N LYS A 132 3.14 16.40 -4.39
CA LYS A 132 2.71 16.99 -5.66
C LYS A 132 2.72 15.94 -6.79
N PHE A 133 3.81 15.19 -6.93
CA PHE A 133 3.93 14.14 -7.92
C PHE A 133 2.85 13.06 -7.76
N VAL A 134 2.58 12.59 -6.53
CA VAL A 134 1.53 11.60 -6.27
C VAL A 134 0.14 12.15 -6.64
N LEU A 135 -0.12 13.42 -6.32
CA LEU A 135 -1.39 14.09 -6.68
C LEU A 135 -1.57 14.28 -8.19
N GLU A 136 -0.48 14.50 -8.94
CA GLU A 136 -0.56 14.71 -10.38
C GLU A 136 -0.67 13.39 -11.16
N GLU A 137 0.05 12.36 -10.73
CA GLU A 137 0.21 11.12 -11.51
C GLU A 137 -0.63 9.93 -11.00
N PHE A 138 -0.93 9.88 -9.70
CA PHE A 138 -1.47 8.65 -9.07
C PHE A 138 -2.75 8.84 -8.26
N ALA A 139 -3.20 10.07 -8.08
CA ALA A 139 -4.40 10.36 -7.32
C ALA A 139 -5.28 11.37 -8.05
N ASN A 140 -6.58 11.16 -7.97
CA ASN A 140 -7.55 12.17 -8.34
C ASN A 140 -8.28 12.61 -7.09
N GLU A 141 -8.16 13.89 -6.71
CA GLU A 141 -8.72 14.45 -5.47
C GLU A 141 -10.23 14.26 -5.34
N ILE A 142 -10.96 14.03 -6.44
CA ILE A 142 -12.39 13.74 -6.42
C ILE A 142 -12.66 12.37 -5.82
N ILE A 143 -11.83 11.37 -6.13
CA ILE A 143 -12.08 9.96 -5.80
C ILE A 143 -11.08 9.38 -4.78
N ASN A 144 -9.93 10.00 -4.61
CA ASN A 144 -8.85 9.53 -3.75
C ASN A 144 -8.67 10.40 -2.50
N THR A 145 -8.12 9.78 -1.46
CA THR A 145 -7.63 10.43 -0.25
C THR A 145 -6.18 10.04 -0.05
N LEU A 146 -5.34 11.03 0.30
CA LEU A 146 -3.93 10.84 0.57
C LEU A 146 -3.66 10.92 2.06
N GLU A 147 -2.92 9.96 2.58
CA GLU A 147 -2.45 9.94 3.96
C GLU A 147 -0.92 9.96 3.93
N VAL A 148 -0.33 11.00 4.52
CA VAL A 148 1.14 11.10 4.63
C VAL A 148 1.54 10.53 5.98
N ILE A 149 2.43 9.56 5.96
CA ILE A 149 2.99 8.97 7.17
C ILE A 149 4.50 9.21 7.16
N ASN A 150 4.98 9.84 8.22
CA ASN A 150 6.40 10.00 8.52
C ASN A 150 6.65 9.51 9.95
N GLY A 151 7.92 9.29 10.32
CA GLY A 151 8.28 8.81 11.65
C GLY A 151 7.81 9.71 12.81
N GLU A 152 7.40 10.96 12.53
CA GLU A 152 6.92 11.94 13.52
C GLU A 152 5.39 11.97 13.68
N ASN A 153 4.60 11.64 12.64
CA ASN A 153 3.14 11.77 12.61
C ASN A 153 2.36 10.53 13.05
N VAL A 154 3.02 9.45 13.46
CA VAL A 154 2.31 8.29 13.98
C VAL A 154 1.82 8.63 15.41
N LYS A 155 0.65 9.27 15.51
CA LYS A 155 0.08 9.73 16.78
C LYS A 155 -0.20 8.54 17.71
N ARG A 156 -0.10 8.83 19.01
CA ARG A 156 -0.26 7.91 20.15
C ARG A 156 -1.54 7.12 20.11
#